data_AF-A0A350UX02-F1
#
_entry.id   AF-A0A350UX02-F1
#
_cell.length_a   1.000
_cell.length_b   1.000
_cell.length_c   1.000
_cell.angle_alpha   90.00
_cell.angle_beta   90.00
_cell.angle_gamma   90.00
#
_symmetry.space_group_name_H-M   'P 1'
#
loop_
_entity.id
_entity.type
_entity.pdbx_description
1 polymer ?
#
loop_
_entity_poly.entity_id
_entity_poly.type
_entity_poly.pdbx_seq_one_letter_code
_entity_poly.pdbx_strand_id
1 'polypeptide(L)'
;TFIRDTRDNFLNPSTGWRHVVRFDLAGGVLGGTSFHKMSYETSYYRPLIGKLVGMLHGQIAWADGYGDDKLPSFERYFLGGPSSLRGYTIRDIGPRDSAGDPIGGNQSLLINAELQYPFTKGFRGFVFYDRGNV
;
A
#
# COMPACT_ATOMS: atom_id res chain seq x y z
N THR A 1 8.36 -11.24 -7.09
CA THR A 1 8.34 -10.50 -5.80
C THR A 1 9.63 -10.70 -5.04
N PHE A 2 10.18 -9.62 -4.49
CA PHE A 2 11.34 -9.63 -3.60
C PHE A 2 10.93 -9.05 -2.24
N ILE A 3 11.34 -9.71 -1.15
CA ILE A 3 11.02 -9.32 0.22
C ILE A 3 12.29 -9.32 1.04
N ARG A 4 12.53 -8.23 1.77
CA ARG A 4 13.54 -8.16 2.83
C ARG A 4 12.85 -7.74 4.12
N ASP A 5 12.88 -8.61 5.12
CA ASP A 5 12.26 -8.37 6.42
C ASP A 5 13.32 -8.52 7.52
N THR A 6 13.54 -7.45 8.27
CA THR A 6 14.44 -7.38 9.42
C THR A 6 13.67 -7.04 10.70
N ARG A 7 12.34 -7.09 10.66
CA ARG A 7 11.50 -6.86 11.83
C ARG A 7 11.77 -7.92 12.89
N ASP A 8 11.77 -7.51 14.14
CA ASP A 8 11.94 -8.38 15.31
C ASP A 8 10.79 -9.39 15.49
N ASN A 9 9.58 -9.01 15.10
CA ASN A 9 8.41 -9.87 15.15
C ASN A 9 7.53 -9.63 13.92
N PHE A 10 7.06 -10.71 13.28
CA PHE A 10 6.24 -10.61 12.08
C PHE A 10 4.84 -10.02 12.35
N LEU A 11 4.22 -10.39 13.48
CA LEU A 11 2.84 -10.02 13.85
C LEU A 11 2.79 -8.69 14.61
N ASN A 12 3.73 -8.47 15.53
CA ASN A 12 3.77 -7.30 16.42
C ASN A 12 5.16 -6.66 16.44
N PRO A 13 5.61 -6.06 15.32
CA PRO A 13 6.94 -5.47 15.24
C PRO A 13 7.11 -4.32 16.22
N SER A 14 8.32 -4.18 16.76
CA SER A 14 8.74 -3.02 17.55
C SER A 14 9.99 -2.35 16.99
N THR A 15 10.79 -3.07 16.21
CA THR A 15 11.99 -2.54 15.55
C THR A 15 12.21 -3.20 14.20
N GLY A 16 12.97 -2.53 13.34
CA GLY A 16 13.42 -3.08 12.06
C GLY A 16 12.62 -2.58 10.86
N TRP A 17 12.91 -3.19 9.72
CA TRP A 17 12.39 -2.77 8.43
C TRP A 17 11.72 -3.92 7.71
N ARG A 18 10.70 -3.61 6.93
CA ARG A 18 10.19 -4.50 5.89
C ARG A 18 10.18 -3.76 4.57
N HIS A 19 10.70 -4.41 3.54
CA HIS A 19 10.71 -3.93 2.17
C HIS A 19 10.09 -5.00 1.28
N VAL A 20 9.18 -4.60 0.41
CA VAL A 20 8.57 -5.48 -0.59
C VAL A 20 8.62 -4.77 -1.93
N VAL A 21 9.26 -5.42 -2.90
CA VAL A 21 9.25 -4.99 -4.30
C VAL A 21 8.45 -6.04 -5.07
N ARG A 22 7.39 -5.60 -5.77
CA ARG A 22 6.60 -6.48 -6.64
C ARG A 22 6.71 -5.97 -8.08
N PHE A 23 6.84 -6.92 -8.98
CA PHE A 23 6.79 -6.70 -10.41
C PHE A 23 5.93 -7.82 -10.99
N ASP A 24 4.86 -7.42 -11.66
CA ASP A 24 3.90 -8.32 -12.29
C ASP A 24 3.87 -8.00 -13.78
N LEU A 25 3.85 -9.05 -14.62
CA LEU A 25 3.76 -8.94 -16.07
C LEU A 25 2.69 -9.90 -16.55
N ALA A 26 1.74 -9.40 -17.32
CA ALA A 26 0.62 -10.15 -17.87
C ALA A 26 0.50 -9.88 -19.37
N GLY A 27 0.05 -10.87 -20.15
CA GLY A 27 -0.12 -10.80 -21.59
C GLY A 27 1.08 -11.28 -22.41
N GLY A 28 1.29 -10.68 -23.59
CA GLY A 28 2.31 -11.12 -24.55
C GLY A 28 1.98 -12.45 -25.22
N VAL A 29 2.99 -13.32 -25.37
CA VAL A 29 2.88 -14.60 -26.12
C VAL A 29 1.86 -15.55 -25.49
N LEU A 30 1.56 -15.39 -24.20
CA LEU A 30 0.62 -16.21 -23.45
C LEU A 30 -0.84 -15.79 -23.65
N GLY A 31 -1.09 -14.69 -24.38
CA GLY A 31 -2.43 -14.15 -24.63
C GLY A 31 -3.02 -13.38 -23.45
N GLY A 32 -4.21 -12.78 -23.67
CA GLY A 32 -4.87 -11.89 -22.71
C GLY A 32 -4.37 -10.45 -22.82
N THR A 33 -4.88 -9.58 -21.95
CA THR A 33 -4.52 -8.16 -21.95
C THR A 33 -3.11 -7.95 -21.41
N SER A 34 -2.32 -7.20 -22.17
CA SER A 34 -0.91 -6.93 -21.91
C SER A 34 -0.73 -5.73 -20.99
N PHE A 35 -0.24 -5.98 -19.77
CA PHE A 35 0.07 -4.93 -18.80
C PHE A 35 1.19 -5.35 -17.85
N HIS A 36 1.80 -4.36 -17.23
CA HIS A 36 2.77 -4.57 -16.17
C HIS A 36 2.43 -3.73 -14.95
N LYS A 37 2.84 -4.20 -13.78
CA LYS A 37 2.67 -3.50 -12.51
C LYS A 37 3.98 -3.53 -11.75
N MET A 38 4.32 -2.42 -11.13
CA MET A 38 5.45 -2.32 -10.23
C MET A 38 5.01 -1.65 -8.95
N SER A 39 5.41 -2.20 -7.81
CA SER A 39 5.17 -1.56 -6.52
C SER A 39 6.34 -1.74 -5.58
N TYR A 40 6.54 -0.73 -4.75
CA TYR A 40 7.46 -0.75 -3.64
C TYR A 40 6.72 -0.35 -2.37
N GLU A 41 6.79 -1.22 -1.37
CA GLU A 41 6.16 -1.05 -0.06
C GLU A 41 7.25 -1.15 1.00
N THR A 42 7.27 -0.20 1.93
CA THR A 42 8.20 -0.20 3.05
C THR A 42 7.50 0.08 4.36
N SER A 43 7.98 -0.55 5.42
CA SER A 43 7.56 -0.27 6.79
C SER A 43 8.77 -0.22 7.69
N TYR A 44 8.88 0.82 8.49
CA TYR A 44 9.94 1.03 9.45
C TYR A 44 9.35 1.15 10.84
N TYR A 45 9.93 0.40 11.78
CA TYR A 45 9.52 0.40 13.18
C TYR A 45 10.71 0.84 14.04
N ARG A 46 10.44 1.74 14.99
CA ARG A 46 11.43 2.17 15.97
C ARG A 46 10.82 2.32 17.36
N PRO A 47 11.46 1.78 18.41
CA PRO A 47 11.12 2.16 19.77
C PRO A 47 11.36 3.66 19.95
N LEU A 48 10.44 4.34 20.61
CA LEU A 48 10.54 5.77 20.95
C LEU A 48 10.91 5.94 22.42
N ILE A 49 10.00 5.56 23.31
CA ILE A 49 10.15 5.68 24.77
C ILE A 49 9.38 4.53 25.44
N GLY A 50 10.03 3.77 26.32
CA GLY A 50 9.41 2.63 26.99
C GLY A 50 8.87 1.62 25.98
N LYS A 51 7.56 1.35 26.02
CA LYS A 51 6.86 0.45 25.08
C LYS A 51 6.31 1.15 23.84
N LEU A 52 6.42 2.48 23.75
CA LEU A 52 5.89 3.25 22.63
C LEU A 52 6.75 2.99 21.38
N VAL A 53 6.10 2.60 20.28
CA VAL A 53 6.73 2.32 18.98
C VAL A 53 6.22 3.31 17.95
N GLY A 54 7.14 3.94 17.24
CA GLY A 54 6.82 4.70 16.03
C GLY A 54 6.90 3.79 14.82
N MET A 55 5.92 3.91 13.93
CA MET A 55 5.87 3.19 12.67
C MET A 55 5.69 4.17 11.52
N LEU A 56 6.49 4.01 10.47
CA LEU A 56 6.31 4.70 9.20
C LEU A 56 6.09 3.65 8.12
N HIS A 57 5.06 3.83 7.32
CA HIS A 57 4.76 3.02 6.16
C HIS A 57 4.64 3.90 4.92
N GLY A 58 5.12 3.37 3.81
CA GLY A 58 4.99 4.01 2.51
C GLY A 58 4.79 2.95 1.45
N GLN A 59 3.93 3.24 0.49
CA GLN A 59 3.74 2.43 -0.70
C GLN A 59 3.63 3.33 -1.92
N ILE A 60 4.44 3.02 -2.93
CA ILE A 60 4.30 3.59 -4.26
C ILE A 60 4.01 2.45 -5.24
N ALA A 61 3.04 2.66 -6.12
CA ALA A 61 2.71 1.70 -7.15
C ALA A 61 2.45 2.38 -8.48
N TRP A 62 2.81 1.69 -9.55
CA TRP A 62 2.58 2.09 -10.92
C TRP A 62 2.18 0.87 -11.74
N ALA A 63 1.37 1.08 -12.76
CA ALA A 63 0.95 0.04 -13.68
C ALA A 63 0.67 0.67 -15.04
N ASP A 64 0.93 -0.05 -16.11
CA ASP A 64 0.58 0.42 -17.44
C ASP A 64 0.34 -0.74 -18.41
N GLY A 65 -0.43 -0.46 -19.45
CA GLY A 65 -0.58 -1.34 -20.60
C GLY A 65 0.68 -1.35 -21.47
N TYR A 66 0.86 -2.39 -22.28
CA TYR A 66 1.91 -2.44 -23.30
C TYR A 66 1.42 -3.20 -24.53
N GLY A 67 2.09 -3.02 -25.69
CA GLY A 67 1.71 -3.74 -26.92
C GLY A 67 0.28 -3.46 -27.35
N ASP A 68 -0.03 -2.18 -27.56
CA ASP A 68 -1.35 -1.62 -27.95
C ASP A 68 -2.48 -1.74 -26.91
N ASP A 69 -2.31 -2.54 -25.87
CA ASP A 69 -3.27 -2.66 -24.79
C ASP A 69 -3.18 -1.49 -23.79
N LYS A 70 -4.32 -1.17 -23.18
CA LYS A 70 -4.43 -0.25 -22.04
C LYS A 70 -4.52 -1.03 -20.74
N LEU A 71 -4.08 -0.41 -19.64
CA LEU A 71 -4.28 -0.99 -18.31
C LEU A 71 -5.77 -1.25 -18.03
N PRO A 72 -6.19 -2.51 -17.79
CA PRO A 72 -7.57 -2.85 -17.48
C PRO A 72 -8.07 -2.12 -16.23
N SER A 73 -9.36 -1.74 -16.22
CA SER A 73 -9.94 -1.01 -15.09
C SER A 73 -9.88 -1.77 -13.76
N PHE A 74 -9.95 -3.10 -13.80
CA PHE A 74 -9.85 -3.94 -12.60
C PHE A 74 -8.42 -4.02 -12.03
N GLU A 75 -7.41 -3.65 -12.81
CA GLU A 75 -5.99 -3.59 -12.38
C GLU A 75 -5.56 -2.22 -11.87
N ARG A 76 -6.41 -1.19 -12.07
CA ARG A 76 -6.16 0.17 -11.60
C ARG A 76 -6.13 0.25 -10.08
N TYR A 77 -5.37 1.24 -9.59
CA TYR A 77 -5.27 1.51 -8.18
C TYR A 77 -6.43 2.39 -7.70
N PHE A 78 -6.81 2.13 -6.46
CA PHE A 78 -7.82 2.88 -5.72
C PHE A 78 -7.33 2.96 -4.27
N LEU A 79 -7.62 4.05 -3.58
CA LEU A 79 -7.40 4.13 -2.14
C LEU A 79 -8.73 4.34 -1.40
N GLY A 80 -8.70 4.10 -0.11
CA GLY A 80 -9.80 4.26 0.83
C GLY A 80 -10.12 2.94 1.53
N GLY A 81 -10.61 3.05 2.75
CA GLY A 81 -10.87 1.91 3.63
C GLY A 81 -9.71 1.59 4.58
N PRO A 82 -9.89 0.56 5.43
CA PRO A 82 -9.03 0.30 6.58
C PRO A 82 -7.60 -0.12 6.22
N SER A 83 -7.38 -0.67 5.02
CA SER A 83 -6.08 -1.17 4.57
C SER A 83 -5.26 -0.13 3.81
N SER A 84 -5.77 1.07 3.59
CA SER A 84 -5.03 2.12 2.88
C SER A 84 -5.21 3.50 3.50
N LEU A 85 -6.42 4.07 3.44
CA LEU A 85 -6.70 5.45 3.85
C LEU A 85 -7.89 5.39 4.79
N ARG A 86 -7.61 5.30 6.11
CA ARG A 86 -8.65 5.21 7.12
C ARG A 86 -9.47 6.50 7.17
N GLY A 87 -10.77 6.35 7.39
CA GLY A 87 -11.73 7.45 7.36
C GLY A 87 -12.39 7.67 5.99
N TYR A 88 -11.90 7.04 4.92
CA TYR A 88 -12.51 7.08 3.60
C TYR A 88 -13.24 5.78 3.27
N THR A 89 -14.27 5.87 2.44
CA THR A 89 -14.96 4.70 1.88
C THR A 89 -14.00 3.86 1.04
N ILE A 90 -14.20 2.54 1.06
CA ILE A 90 -13.36 1.59 0.30
C ILE A 90 -13.37 1.98 -1.19
N ARG A 91 -12.17 2.14 -1.77
CA ARG A 91 -11.95 2.46 -3.19
C ARG A 91 -12.56 3.78 -3.68
N ASP A 92 -12.78 4.75 -2.79
CA ASP A 92 -13.40 6.03 -3.12
C ASP A 92 -12.40 7.14 -3.50
N ILE A 93 -11.11 6.93 -3.27
CA ILE A 93 -10.05 7.88 -3.63
C ILE A 93 -9.40 7.49 -4.97
N GLY A 94 -9.51 8.38 -5.95
CA GLY A 94 -8.81 8.37 -7.22
C GLY A 94 -9.50 9.20 -8.30
N PRO A 95 -9.01 9.16 -9.55
CA PRO A 95 -9.66 9.81 -10.68
C PRO A 95 -11.12 9.40 -10.80
N ARG A 96 -11.98 10.34 -11.17
CA ARG A 96 -13.43 10.16 -11.31
C ARG A 96 -13.87 10.40 -12.75
N ASP A 97 -14.92 9.73 -13.16
CA ASP A 97 -15.58 10.03 -14.44
C ASP A 97 -16.53 11.23 -14.33
N SER A 98 -17.27 11.51 -15.40
CA SER A 98 -18.24 12.60 -15.46
C SER A 98 -19.46 12.41 -14.55
N ALA A 99 -19.77 11.17 -14.15
CA ALA A 99 -20.82 10.88 -13.18
C ALA A 99 -20.33 11.02 -11.74
N GLY A 100 -19.01 11.18 -11.55
CA GLY A 100 -18.37 11.29 -10.26
C GLY A 100 -17.95 9.94 -9.68
N ASP A 101 -18.04 8.85 -10.45
CA ASP A 101 -17.66 7.52 -9.97
C ASP A 101 -16.14 7.34 -10.05
N PRO A 102 -15.49 6.77 -9.01
CA PRO A 102 -14.06 6.51 -9.03
C PRO A 102 -13.72 5.47 -10.09
N ILE A 103 -12.87 5.84 -11.05
CA ILE A 103 -12.41 4.97 -12.15
C ILE A 103 -10.99 4.42 -11.94
N GLY A 104 -10.34 4.85 -10.86
CA GLY A 104 -8.99 4.42 -10.48
C GLY A 104 -7.89 5.00 -11.36
N GLY A 105 -6.66 4.95 -10.86
CA GLY A 105 -5.47 5.47 -11.53
C GLY A 105 -4.47 4.39 -11.88
N ASN A 106 -3.50 4.77 -12.71
CA ASN A 106 -2.37 3.94 -13.08
C ASN A 106 -1.17 4.12 -12.12
N GLN A 107 -1.25 5.08 -11.20
CA GLN A 107 -0.27 5.35 -10.16
C GLN A 107 -0.97 5.43 -8.80
N SER A 108 -0.23 5.16 -7.73
CA SER A 108 -0.68 5.48 -6.38
C SER A 108 0.49 5.73 -5.45
N LEU A 109 0.26 6.61 -4.50
CA LEU A 109 1.17 6.89 -3.39
C LEU A 109 0.37 6.83 -2.10
N LEU A 110 0.88 6.08 -1.13
CA LEU A 110 0.33 6.00 0.21
C LEU A 110 1.46 6.19 1.23
N ILE A 111 1.19 6.98 2.26
CA ILE A 111 2.06 7.22 3.39
C ILE A 111 1.23 7.10 4.66
N ASN A 112 1.74 6.36 5.63
CA ASN A 112 1.14 6.18 6.92
C ASN A 112 2.18 6.41 8.02
N ALA A 113 1.81 7.15 9.06
CA ALA A 113 2.59 7.31 10.26
C ALA A 113 1.76 6.88 11.46
N GLU A 114 2.29 6.03 12.33
CA GLU A 114 1.60 5.56 13.53
C GLU A 114 2.47 5.67 14.78
N LEU A 115 1.80 5.98 15.88
CA LEU A 115 2.29 5.78 17.24
C LEU A 115 1.51 4.61 17.85
N GLN A 116 2.24 3.57 18.22
CA GLN A 116 1.68 2.32 18.70
C GLN A 116 2.10 2.05 20.14
N TYR A 117 1.15 1.62 20.98
CA TYR A 117 1.43 1.23 22.36
C TYR A 117 0.87 -0.18 22.65
N PRO A 118 1.73 -1.19 22.88
CA PRO A 118 1.29 -2.53 23.26
C PRO A 118 1.01 -2.60 24.76
N PHE A 119 -0.28 -2.58 25.12
CA PHE A 119 -0.71 -2.74 26.52
C PHE A 119 -0.49 -4.17 27.00
N THR A 120 -0.80 -5.16 26.16
CA THR A 120 -0.57 -6.60 26.40
C THR A 120 0.01 -7.27 25.14
N LYS A 121 0.24 -8.59 25.18
CA LYS A 121 0.67 -9.34 23.98
C LYS A 121 -0.40 -9.40 22.87
N GLY A 122 -1.68 -9.21 23.21
CA GLY A 122 -2.81 -9.30 22.27
C GLY A 122 -3.59 -8.00 22.08
N PHE A 123 -3.28 -6.96 22.86
CA PHE A 123 -3.98 -5.66 22.78
C PHE A 123 -2.98 -4.52 22.60
N ARG A 124 -3.16 -3.77 21.52
CA ARG A 124 -2.33 -2.64 21.11
C ARG A 124 -3.22 -1.48 20.70
N GLY A 125 -2.90 -0.29 21.19
CA GLY A 125 -3.53 0.95 20.75
C GLY A 125 -2.66 1.66 19.71
N PHE A 126 -3.30 2.47 18.86
CA PHE A 126 -2.65 3.20 17.78
C PHE A 126 -3.24 4.61 17.67
N VAL A 127 -2.39 5.59 17.42
CA VAL A 127 -2.77 6.89 16.86
C VAL A 127 -2.07 6.98 15.52
N PHE A 128 -2.79 7.39 14.48
CA PHE A 128 -2.27 7.34 13.12
C PHE A 128 -2.58 8.61 12.34
N TYR A 129 -1.78 8.82 11.29
CA TYR A 129 -2.01 9.81 10.26
C TYR A 129 -1.75 9.16 8.90
N ASP A 130 -2.78 9.14 8.05
CA ASP A 130 -2.73 8.54 6.73
C ASP A 130 -2.83 9.63 5.67
N ARG A 131 -2.04 9.52 4.60
CA ARG A 131 -2.15 10.38 3.44
C ARG A 131 -1.79 9.60 2.19
N GLY A 132 -2.58 9.77 1.14
CA GLY A 132 -2.30 9.13 -0.13
C GLY A 132 -3.06 9.79 -1.26
N ASN A 133 -2.65 9.45 -2.48
CA ASN A 133 -3.32 9.84 -3.70
C ASN A 133 -3.19 8.75 -4.76
N VAL A 134 -4.09 8.78 -5.72
CA VAL A 134 -4.12 7.95 -6.93
C VAL A 134 -4.15 8.87 -8.13
#